data_AF-A0AB33JYM1-F1
#
_entry.id   AF-A0AB33JYM1-F1
#
_cell.length_a   1.000
_cell.length_b   1.000
_cell.length_c   1.000
_cell.angle_alpha   90.00
_cell.angle_beta   90.00
_cell.angle_gamma   90.00
#
_symmetry.space_group_name_H-M   'P 1'
#
loop_
_entity.id
_entity.type
_entity.pdbx_description
1 polymer ?
#
loop_
_entity_poly.entity_id
_entity_poly.type
_entity_poly.pdbx_seq_one_letter_code
_entity_poly.pdbx_strand_id
1 'polypeptide(L)' 'MLPIVLTPFNNVPKTYRVPVPAHGGTPATTLVYRRAKEYDPKGRWRWRYEYDPAPGGPGA' A
#
# COMPACT_ATOMS: atom_id res chain seq x y z
N MET A 1 -0.79 -6.44 -12.94
CA MET A 1 -1.22 -5.06 -12.65
C MET A 1 -2.18 -5.12 -11.47
N LEU A 2 -1.87 -4.47 -10.34
CA LEU A 2 -2.78 -4.41 -9.19
C LEU A 2 -3.71 -3.20 -9.35
N PRO A 3 -5.04 -3.36 -9.24
CA PRO A 3 -5.97 -2.24 -9.40
C PRO A 3 -5.90 -1.30 -8.19
N ILE A 4 -5.14 -0.23 -8.31
CA ILE A 4 -5.12 0.85 -7.31
C ILE A 4 -6.53 1.47 -7.32
N VAL A 5 -7.26 1.31 -6.21
CA VAL A 5 -8.55 1.96 -6.04
C VAL A 5 -8.29 3.44 -5.83
N LEU A 6 -8.40 4.21 -6.91
CA LEU A 6 -8.52 5.66 -6.83
C LEU A 6 -9.91 5.93 -6.23
N THR A 7 -9.96 6.76 -5.19
CA THR A 7 -11.27 7.25 -4.70
C THR A 7 -12.00 7.98 -5.85
N PRO A 8 -13.33 8.16 -5.78
CA PRO A 8 -14.10 8.86 -6.81
C PRO A 8 -13.55 10.25 -7.19
N PHE A 9 -12.75 10.87 -6.32
CA PHE A 9 -12.11 12.17 -6.53
C PHE A 9 -10.67 12.08 -7.08
N ASN A 10 -10.26 10.93 -7.63
CA ASN A 10 -8.88 10.62 -7.99
C ASN A 10 -7.87 10.83 -6.84
N ASN A 11 -8.36 10.95 -5.61
CA ASN A 11 -7.52 11.13 -4.44
C ASN A 11 -6.93 9.78 -4.07
N VAL A 12 -5.61 9.70 -4.25
CA VAL A 12 -4.75 8.56 -3.97
C VAL A 12 -4.80 8.28 -2.45
N PRO A 13 -5.36 7.13 -2.01
CA PRO A 13 -5.55 6.84 -0.58
C PRO A 13 -4.24 6.89 0.19
N LYS A 14 -4.27 7.36 1.43
CA LYS A 14 -3.10 7.35 2.32
C LYS A 14 -2.59 5.93 2.58
N THR A 15 -3.51 4.96 2.60
CA THR A 15 -3.22 3.54 2.83
C THR A 15 -4.02 2.70 1.84
N TYR A 16 -3.37 1.71 1.23
CA TYR A 16 -3.97 0.76 0.31
C TYR A 16 -3.73 -0.66 0.82
N ARG A 17 -4.76 -1.51 0.79
CA ARG A 17 -4.72 -2.88 1.33
C ARG A 17 -4.98 -3.86 0.22
N VAL A 18 -4.15 -4.90 0.14
CA VAL A 18 -4.21 -5.94 -0.89
C VAL A 18 -4.45 -7.28 -0.21
N PRO A 19 -5.63 -7.89 -0.36
CA PRO A 19 -5.83 -9.25 0.10
C PRO A 19 -5.03 -10.20 -0.79
N VAL A 20 -4.11 -10.94 -0.18
CA VAL A 20 -3.35 -12.00 -0.83
C VAL A 20 -3.91 -13.34 -0.34
N PRO A 21 -4.53 -14.14 -1.23
CA PRO A 21 -5.03 -15.46 -0.85
C PRO A 21 -3.87 -16.38 -0.46
N ALA A 22 -4.17 -17.37 0.38
CA ALA A 22 -3.19 -18.40 0.73
C ALA A 22 -2.72 -19.11 -0.54
N HIS A 23 -1.40 -19.28 -0.69
CA HIS A 23 -0.81 -19.98 -1.82
C HIS A 23 0.20 -21.02 -1.33
N GLY A 24 -0.10 -22.31 -1.55
CA GLY A 24 0.71 -23.41 -1.04
C GLY A 24 0.81 -23.38 0.48
N GLY A 25 2.03 -23.31 1.01
CA GLY A 25 2.32 -23.23 2.46
C GLY A 25 2.29 -21.82 3.06
N THR A 26 1.96 -20.79 2.29
CA THR A 26 1.82 -19.43 2.81
C THR A 26 0.39 -19.14 3.26
N PRO A 27 0.16 -18.68 4.51
CA PRO A 27 -1.17 -18.30 4.96
C PRO A 27 -1.67 -17.07 4.22
N ALA A 28 -2.99 -16.91 4.12
CA ALA A 28 -3.59 -15.71 3.56
C ALA A 28 -3.14 -14.48 4.36
N THR A 29 -2.78 -13.40 3.67
CA THR A 29 -2.28 -12.17 4.30
C THR A 29 -2.83 -10.94 3.62
N THR A 30 -2.77 -9.80 4.31
CA THR A 30 -3.11 -8.50 3.72
C THR A 30 -1.86 -7.67 3.65
N LEU A 31 -1.41 -7.35 2.43
CA LEU A 31 -0.30 -6.42 2.25
C LEU A 31 -0.83 -4.99 2.39
N VAL A 32 -0.17 -4.20 3.22
CA VAL A 32 -0.51 -2.79 3.43
C VAL A 32 0.53 -1.93 2.76
N TYR A 33 0.07 -0.92 2.02
CA TYR A 33 0.93 0.06 1.37
C TYR A 33 0.54 1.47 1.82
N ARG A 34 1.52 2.29 2.21
CA ARG A 34 1.30 3.67 2.66
C ARG A 34 1.87 4.66 1.65
N ARG A 35 1.18 5.79 1.47
CA ARG A 35 1.63 6.87 0.60
C ARG A 35 2.76 7.65 1.27
N ALA A 36 3.95 7.63 0.67
CA ALA A 36 5.14 8.33 1.10
C ALA A 36 5.55 9.40 0.08
N LYS A 37 6.15 10.49 0.57
CA LYS A 37 6.80 11.48 -0.30
C LYS A 37 8.24 11.01 -0.53
N GLU A 38 8.57 10.78 -1.78
CA GLU A 38 9.94 10.50 -2.20
C GLU A 38 10.53 11.79 -2.76
N TYR A 39 11.67 12.21 -2.23
CA TYR A 39 12.39 13.41 -2.66
C TYR A 39 13.57 13.02 -3.53
N ASP A 40 13.70 13.66 -4.68
CA ASP A 40 14.90 13.55 -5.51
C ASP A 40 16.02 14.45 -4.96
N PRO A 41 17.30 14.14 -5.25
CA PRO A 41 18.44 15.00 -4.88
C PRO A 41 18.36 16.44 -5.42
N LYS A 42 17.51 16.66 -6.43
CA LYS A 42 17.26 17.96 -7.07
C LYS A 42 16.07 18.73 -6.46
N GLY A 43 15.52 18.28 -5.33
CA GLY A 43 14.45 18.96 -4.59
C GLY A 43 13.03 18.76 -5.16
N ARG A 44 12.87 17.93 -6.18
CA ARG A 44 11.55 17.51 -6.68
C ARG A 44 10.98 16.42 -5.77
N TRP A 45 9.65 16.34 -5.69
CA TRP A 45 8.98 15.30 -4.94
C TRP A 45 7.95 14.58 -5.79
N ARG A 46 7.77 13.29 -5.50
CA ARG A 46 6.69 12.48 -6.05
C ARG A 46 6.04 11.65 -4.96
N TRP A 47 4.80 11.23 -5.21
CA TRP A 47 4.15 10.25 -4.37
C TRP A 47 4.60 8.85 -4.76
N ARG A 48 4.99 8.06 -3.76
CA ARG A 48 5.27 6.63 -3.90
C ARG A 48 4.50 5.86 -2.84
N TYR A 49 4.16 4.62 -3.12
CA TYR A 49 3.64 3.71 -2.12
C TYR A 49 4.76 2.84 -1.56
N GLU A 50 4.94 2.85 -0.26
CA GLU A 50 5.87 1.99 0.47
C GLU A 50 5.10 0.83 1.09
N TYR A 51 5.68 -0.36 1.02
CA TYR A 51 5.17 -1.51 1.76
C TYR A 51 5.33 -1.25 3.26
N ASP A 52 4.23 -1.36 3.99
CA ASP A 52 4.20 -1.29 5.44
C ASP A 52 4.21 -2.73 5.96
N PRO A 53 5.30 -3.21 6.59
CA PRO A 53 5.40 -4.59 7.07
C PRO A 53 4.55 -4.85 8.31
N ALA A 54 3.75 -3.88 8.80
CA ALA A 54 2.88 -4.05 9.94
C ALA A 54 2.01 -5.33 9.81
N PRO A 55 2.22 -6.33 10.69
CA PRO A 55 1.35 -7.50 10.74
C PRO A 55 0.08 -7.11 11.50
N GLY A 56 -1.02 -6.89 10.78
CA GLY A 56 -2.34 -6.86 11.40
C GLY A 56 -3.19 -5.66 11.02
N GLY A 57 -4.42 -5.97 10.57
CA GLY A 57 -5.53 -5.02 10.66
C GLY A 57 -5.84 -4.62 12.11
N PRO A 58 -6.83 -3.74 12.33
CA PRO A 58 -7.24 -3.38 13.69
C PRO A 58 -7.85 -4.61 14.35
N GLY A 59 -7.18 -5.19 15.35
CA GLY A 59 -7.64 -6.40 16.02
C GLY A 59 -6.54 -7.10 16.80
N ALA A 60 -6.01 -6.42 17.81
CA ALA A 60 -5.72 -7.04 19.10
C ALA A 60 -6.79 -6.53 20.07
#